data_AF-A0A355SA63-F1
#
_entry.id   AF-A0A355SA63-F1
#
_cell.length_a   1.000
_cell.length_b   1.000
_cell.length_c   1.000
_cell.angle_alpha   90.00
_cell.angle_beta   90.00
_cell.angle_gamma   90.00
#
_symmetry.space_group_name_H-M   'P 1'
#
loop_
_entity.id
_entity.type
_entity.pdbx_description
1 polymer ?
#
loop_
_entity_poly.entity_id
_entity_poly.type
_entity_poly.pdbx_seq_one_letter_code
_entity_poly.pdbx_strand_id
1 'polypeptide(L)'
;MPRLFPQHGDAYLSREAPPARLSLPGYLRIVNWCRYRTYVYVLTVKVSQKLEYACRAAVCLARHYDGATVVKLEDIAQQEDISPSFLVQILNELKRFGLVDSKRGKAGGYFLSQPPSKVSLREVVQAAEPGLLATPDNSSGASGPAINDMWHGLSKIVHERLGSITLESMASEAGEPMYFI
;
A
#
# COMPACT_ATOMS: atom_id res chain seq x y z
N MET A 1 -26.53 11.38 -61.34
CA MET A 1 -25.53 10.67 -62.17
C MET A 1 -24.44 11.67 -62.53
N PRO A 2 -23.14 11.34 -62.48
CA PRO A 2 -22.38 10.45 -61.56
C PRO A 2 -21.13 11.17 -60.96
N ARG A 3 -20.76 10.89 -59.70
CA ARG A 3 -19.58 10.13 -59.19
C ARG A 3 -18.21 10.50 -59.78
N LEU A 4 -17.22 10.66 -58.89
CA LEU A 4 -15.95 9.90 -58.92
C LEU A 4 -15.23 9.96 -57.56
N PHE A 5 -15.24 8.81 -56.88
CA PHE A 5 -14.24 8.40 -55.90
C PHE A 5 -12.88 8.24 -56.60
N PRO A 6 -11.76 8.28 -55.85
CA PRO A 6 -10.64 7.42 -56.14
C PRO A 6 -10.67 6.21 -55.21
N GLN A 7 -10.69 5.02 -55.82
CA GLN A 7 -10.35 3.75 -55.19
C GLN A 7 -8.88 3.41 -55.45
N HIS A 8 -8.31 2.68 -54.49
CA HIS A 8 -7.26 1.67 -54.59
C HIS A 8 -5.98 1.93 -55.40
N GLY A 9 -4.86 1.86 -54.69
CA GLY A 9 -3.57 1.42 -55.19
C GLY A 9 -2.89 0.56 -54.13
N ASP A 10 -2.95 -0.75 -54.34
CA ASP A 10 -2.28 -1.77 -53.54
C ASP A 10 -0.75 -1.59 -53.54
N ALA A 11 -0.14 -1.78 -52.37
CA ALA A 11 1.27 -2.16 -52.26
C ALA A 11 1.48 -3.03 -51.02
N TYR A 12 0.98 -4.26 -51.08
CA TYR A 12 1.59 -5.37 -50.35
C TYR A 12 2.83 -5.85 -51.12
N LEU A 13 3.83 -6.34 -50.39
CA LEU A 13 4.98 -7.17 -50.82
C LEU A 13 6.32 -6.47 -51.11
N SER A 14 7.06 -6.20 -50.04
CA SER A 14 8.46 -6.64 -49.91
C SER A 14 8.54 -7.35 -48.55
N ARG A 15 8.34 -8.68 -48.48
CA ARG A 15 9.40 -9.70 -48.53
C ARG A 15 10.67 -9.29 -47.78
N GLU A 16 10.69 -9.55 -46.49
CA GLU A 16 11.91 -10.06 -45.84
C GLU A 16 11.54 -11.28 -44.99
N ALA A 17 12.03 -12.43 -45.43
CA ALA A 17 12.01 -13.69 -44.70
C ALA A 17 13.10 -13.68 -43.61
N PRO A 18 12.98 -14.50 -42.56
CA PRO A 18 13.74 -14.32 -41.31
C PRO A 18 15.18 -14.83 -41.43
N PRO A 19 16.19 -14.15 -40.87
CA PRO A 19 17.48 -14.79 -40.66
C PRO A 19 17.46 -15.64 -39.38
N ALA A 20 17.61 -16.94 -39.62
CA ALA A 20 18.44 -17.90 -38.90
C ALA A 20 18.19 -18.15 -37.39
N ARG A 21 17.89 -19.43 -37.10
CA ARG A 21 18.27 -20.11 -35.85
C ARG A 21 19.75 -19.84 -35.57
N LEU A 22 20.03 -19.04 -34.54
CA LEU A 22 21.32 -19.03 -33.88
C LEU A 22 21.23 -19.96 -32.67
N SER A 23 22.01 -21.04 -32.73
CA SER A 23 22.34 -21.89 -31.60
C SER A 23 23.00 -21.04 -30.50
N LEU A 24 22.40 -21.02 -29.32
CA LEU A 24 22.86 -20.24 -28.17
C LEU A 24 24.18 -20.79 -27.61
N PRO A 25 25.24 -19.97 -27.45
CA PRO A 25 26.36 -20.29 -26.57
C PRO A 25 25.94 -20.10 -25.11
N GLY A 26 26.27 -21.08 -24.25
CA GLY A 26 25.85 -21.20 -22.84
C GLY A 26 26.47 -20.21 -21.85
N TYR A 27 26.52 -18.91 -22.16
CA TYR A 27 27.09 -17.90 -21.26
C TYR A 27 26.42 -16.50 -21.31
N LEU A 28 25.13 -16.43 -21.62
CA LEU A 28 24.29 -15.23 -21.41
C LEU A 28 23.32 -15.47 -20.25
N ARG A 29 23.89 -15.76 -19.08
CA ARG A 29 23.27 -15.44 -17.78
C ARG A 29 23.81 -14.06 -17.42
N ILE A 30 22.93 -13.18 -16.93
CA ILE A 30 23.17 -11.79 -16.50
C ILE A 30 22.69 -10.76 -17.53
N VAL A 31 21.91 -9.81 -17.01
CA VAL A 31 21.22 -8.66 -17.64
C VAL A 31 20.11 -8.94 -18.64
N ASN A 32 18.97 -9.39 -18.11
CA ASN A 32 17.65 -9.12 -18.71
C ASN A 32 16.86 -8.20 -17.77
N TRP A 33 17.34 -6.96 -17.63
CA TRP A 33 16.59 -5.84 -17.03
C TRP A 33 15.54 -5.35 -18.06
N CYS A 34 14.51 -6.16 -18.37
CA CYS A 34 13.36 -5.71 -19.16
C CYS A 34 12.22 -6.75 -19.21
N ARG A 35 11.33 -6.73 -18.19
CA ARG A 35 9.92 -7.23 -18.15
C ARG A 35 9.61 -7.47 -16.68
N TYR A 36 8.86 -6.63 -15.98
CA TYR A 36 7.43 -6.45 -16.15
C TYR A 36 7.04 -5.02 -15.79
N ARG A 37 6.92 -4.16 -16.79
CA ARG A 37 6.19 -2.90 -16.65
C ARG A 37 4.74 -3.18 -17.07
N THR A 38 4.05 -3.95 -16.24
CA THR A 38 2.59 -3.99 -16.30
C THR A 38 2.15 -2.56 -16.03
N TYR A 39 1.48 -1.94 -16.99
CA TYR A 39 0.69 -0.74 -16.74
C TYR A 39 -0.45 -1.16 -15.81
N VAL A 40 -0.14 -1.35 -14.52
CA VAL A 40 -1.16 -1.34 -13.48
C VAL A 40 -1.62 0.09 -13.50
N TYR A 41 -2.85 0.32 -13.95
CA TYR A 41 -3.57 1.53 -13.58
C TYR A 41 -3.66 1.49 -12.06
N VAL A 42 -2.63 2.03 -11.40
CA VAL A 42 -2.65 2.23 -9.96
C VAL A 42 -3.70 3.29 -9.77
N LEU A 43 -4.88 2.88 -9.35
CA LEU A 43 -5.88 3.78 -8.83
C LEU A 43 -5.19 4.52 -7.68
N THR A 44 -4.79 5.77 -7.93
CA THR A 44 -3.96 6.51 -6.97
C THR A 44 -4.85 6.88 -5.79
N VAL A 45 -4.97 5.98 -4.82
CA VAL A 45 -5.54 6.29 -3.52
C VAL A 45 -4.64 7.39 -2.95
N LYS A 46 -5.22 8.54 -2.66
CA LYS A 46 -4.47 9.64 -2.04
C LYS A 46 -4.24 9.27 -0.59
N VAL A 47 -3.09 8.66 -0.32
CA VAL A 47 -2.62 8.37 1.04
C VAL A 47 -2.06 9.66 1.62
N SER A 48 -2.56 10.08 2.77
CA SER A 48 -1.96 11.22 3.48
C SER A 48 -0.65 10.82 4.15
N GLN A 49 0.22 11.80 4.39
CA GLN A 49 1.45 11.58 5.15
C GLN A 49 1.16 11.04 6.56
N LYS A 50 0.07 11.50 7.17
CA LYS A 50 -0.36 11.07 8.50
C LYS A 50 -0.68 9.58 8.52
N LEU A 51 -1.40 9.09 7.51
CA LEU A 51 -1.73 7.67 7.39
C LEU A 51 -0.47 6.83 7.18
N GLU A 52 0.40 7.23 6.26
CA GLU A 52 1.68 6.56 6.01
C GLU A 52 2.51 6.44 7.29
N TYR A 53 2.64 7.54 8.05
CA TYR A 53 3.40 7.56 9.29
C TYR A 53 2.73 6.78 10.44
N ALA A 54 1.40 6.73 10.48
CA ALA A 54 0.68 5.88 11.41
C ALA A 54 0.96 4.40 11.16
N CYS A 55 0.97 3.97 9.90
CA CYS A 55 1.33 2.61 9.52
C CYS A 55 2.77 2.27 9.92
N ARG A 56 3.72 3.15 9.61
CA ARG A 56 5.13 3.01 9.99
C ARG A 56 5.33 2.88 11.49
N ALA A 57 4.75 3.80 12.27
CA ALA A 57 4.83 3.77 13.73
C ALA A 57 4.19 2.50 14.31
N ALA A 58 3.06 2.05 13.77
CA ALA A 58 2.41 0.81 14.21
C ALA A 58 3.27 -0.44 13.92
N VAL A 59 3.90 -0.51 12.74
CA VAL A 59 4.83 -1.61 12.39
C VAL A 59 6.10 -1.56 13.23
N CYS A 60 6.66 -0.38 13.50
CA CYS A 60 7.78 -0.20 14.41
C CYS A 60 7.46 -0.77 15.81
N LEU A 61 6.30 -0.43 16.37
CA LEU A 61 5.85 -0.97 17.66
C LEU A 61 5.59 -2.48 17.59
N ALA A 62 5.11 -3.00 16.46
CA ALA A 62 4.92 -4.43 16.24
C ALA A 62 6.23 -5.23 16.25
N ARG A 63 7.31 -4.68 15.66
CA ARG A 63 8.63 -5.32 15.66
C ARG A 63 9.24 -5.45 17.06
N HIS A 64 8.90 -4.53 17.95
CA HIS A 64 9.37 -4.53 19.34
C HIS A 64 8.37 -5.17 20.30
N TYR A 65 7.33 -5.83 19.78
CA TYR A 65 6.30 -6.43 20.62
C TYR A 65 6.78 -7.73 21.25
N ASP A 66 6.93 -7.72 22.57
CA ASP A 66 7.15 -8.89 23.42
C ASP A 66 6.13 -8.94 24.59
N GLY A 67 5.14 -8.06 24.58
CA GLY A 67 4.11 -7.91 25.61
C GLY A 67 4.50 -7.10 26.85
N ALA A 68 5.76 -6.65 26.98
CA ALA A 68 6.24 -5.94 28.17
C ALA A 68 7.08 -4.69 27.87
N THR A 69 7.78 -4.69 26.75
CA THR A 69 8.70 -3.65 26.32
C THR A 69 7.93 -2.42 25.85
N VAL A 70 8.40 -1.26 26.33
CA VAL A 70 7.95 0.05 25.87
C VAL A 70 9.03 0.65 24.99
N VAL A 71 8.62 1.21 23.85
CA VAL A 71 9.52 1.89 22.92
C VAL A 71 9.42 3.38 23.16
N LYS A 72 10.57 4.07 23.28
CA LYS A 72 10.56 5.51 23.52
C LYS A 72 10.09 6.25 22.26
N LEU A 73 9.48 7.41 22.48
CA LEU A 73 9.01 8.27 21.39
C LEU A 73 10.16 8.66 20.46
N GLU A 74 11.31 9.00 21.05
CA GLU A 74 12.50 9.44 20.34
C GLU A 74 13.08 8.33 19.45
N ASP A 75 13.05 7.08 19.95
CA ASP A 75 13.53 5.92 19.20
C ASP A 75 12.64 5.66 17.98
N ILE A 76 11.31 5.72 18.13
CA ILE A 76 10.36 5.56 17.02
C ILE A 76 10.52 6.70 16.01
N ALA A 77 10.63 7.95 16.49
CA ALA A 77 10.81 9.14 15.66
C ALA A 77 12.09 9.03 14.80
N GLN A 78 13.18 8.56 15.39
CA GLN A 78 14.44 8.36 14.68
C GLN A 78 14.38 7.19 13.69
N GLN A 79 13.80 6.06 14.08
CA GLN A 79 13.72 4.86 13.22
C GLN A 79 12.85 5.09 11.98
N GLU A 80 11.74 5.80 12.12
CA GLU A 80 10.76 5.99 11.05
C GLU A 80 10.91 7.34 10.31
N ASP A 81 11.91 8.15 10.69
CA ASP A 81 12.17 9.51 10.16
C ASP A 81 10.93 10.44 10.27
N ILE A 82 10.35 10.50 11.47
CA ILE A 82 9.15 11.28 11.77
C ILE A 82 9.50 12.30 12.85
N SER A 83 9.06 13.56 12.68
CA SER A 83 9.26 14.56 13.73
C SER A 83 8.56 14.15 15.04
N PRO A 84 9.21 14.28 16.21
CA PRO A 84 8.63 13.83 17.47
C PRO A 84 7.28 14.48 17.78
N SER A 85 7.11 15.76 17.44
CA SER A 85 5.86 16.49 17.66
C SER A 85 4.71 15.93 16.82
N PHE A 86 4.97 15.53 15.58
CA PHE A 86 3.95 14.94 14.71
C PHE A 86 3.65 13.50 15.10
N LEU A 87 4.68 12.73 15.46
CA LEU A 87 4.53 11.36 15.94
C LEU A 87 3.65 11.28 17.19
N VAL A 88 3.77 12.23 18.13
CA VAL A 88 2.88 12.30 19.30
C VAL A 88 1.42 12.45 18.90
N GLN A 89 1.11 13.27 17.89
CA GLN A 89 -0.27 13.43 17.41
C GLN A 89 -0.80 12.11 16.86
N ILE A 90 -0.01 11.43 16.04
CA ILE A 90 -0.34 10.13 15.45
C ILE A 90 -0.57 9.08 16.55
N LEU A 91 0.38 8.93 17.48
CA LEU A 91 0.29 7.93 18.56
C LEU A 91 -0.89 8.20 19.50
N ASN A 92 -1.23 9.47 19.74
CA ASN A 92 -2.42 9.83 20.52
C ASN A 92 -3.71 9.38 19.84
N GLU A 93 -3.78 9.45 18.51
CA GLU A 93 -4.95 8.95 17.77
C GLU A 93 -5.03 7.43 17.79
N LEU A 94 -3.91 6.74 17.54
CA LEU A 94 -3.85 5.28 17.68
C LEU A 94 -4.26 4.84 19.09
N LYS A 95 -3.88 5.62 20.12
CA LYS A 95 -4.27 5.37 21.52
C LYS A 95 -5.77 5.55 21.74
N ARG A 96 -6.39 6.57 21.13
CA ARG A 96 -7.85 6.77 21.22
C ARG A 96 -8.65 5.62 20.64
N PHE A 97 -8.11 4.94 19.63
CA PHE A 97 -8.69 3.73 19.04
C PHE A 97 -8.27 2.43 19.76
N GLY A 98 -7.48 2.53 20.83
CA GLY A 98 -7.07 1.39 21.65
C GLY A 98 -6.00 0.50 21.01
N LEU A 99 -5.33 0.95 19.95
CA LEU A 99 -4.30 0.17 19.25
C LEU A 99 -2.95 0.23 19.96
N VAL A 100 -2.63 1.39 20.57
CA VAL A 100 -1.42 1.60 21.35
C VAL A 100 -1.78 2.11 22.74
N ASP A 101 -0.88 1.89 23.69
CA ASP A 101 -0.93 2.51 25.00
C ASP A 101 0.43 3.11 25.36
N SER A 102 0.49 3.89 26.43
CA SER A 102 1.69 4.60 26.85
C SER A 102 1.93 4.51 28.35
N LYS A 103 3.20 4.31 28.72
CA LYS A 103 3.68 4.44 30.10
C LYS A 103 4.30 5.82 30.29
N ARG A 104 4.00 6.46 31.43
CA ARG A 104 4.59 7.75 31.81
C ARG A 104 5.88 7.54 32.63
N GLY A 105 6.74 8.56 32.64
CA GLY A 105 7.97 8.60 33.44
C GLY A 105 9.25 8.65 32.59
N LYS A 106 10.43 8.70 33.24
CA LYS A 106 11.74 8.76 32.57
C LYS A 106 12.05 7.53 31.68
N ALA A 107 11.44 6.38 32.01
CA ALA A 107 11.49 5.15 31.21
C ALA A 107 10.13 4.88 30.52
N GLY A 108 9.34 5.92 30.32
CA GLY A 108 8.06 5.85 29.62
C GLY A 108 8.24 5.67 28.11
N GLY A 109 7.14 5.36 27.44
CA GLY A 109 7.13 5.06 26.01
C GLY A 109 5.77 4.57 25.56
N TYR A 110 5.73 4.07 24.33
CA TYR A 110 4.54 3.51 23.69
C TYR A 110 4.73 2.01 23.43
N PHE A 111 3.62 1.28 23.41
CA PHE A 111 3.58 -0.15 23.09
C PHE A 111 2.22 -0.49 22.47
N LEU A 112 2.13 -1.59 21.72
CA LEU A 112 0.85 -2.06 21.21
C LEU A 112 -0.01 -2.62 22.35
N SER A 113 -1.29 -2.27 22.35
CA SER A 113 -2.25 -2.75 23.35
C SER A 113 -2.59 -4.24 23.18
N GLN A 114 -2.34 -4.80 22.00
CA GLN A 114 -2.68 -6.17 21.63
C GLN A 114 -1.56 -6.81 20.79
N PRO A 115 -1.52 -8.16 20.70
CA PRO A 115 -0.58 -8.85 19.83
C PRO A 115 -0.65 -8.36 18.37
N PRO A 116 0.49 -8.19 17.66
CA PRO A 116 0.53 -7.76 16.26
C PRO A 116 -0.30 -8.63 15.31
N SER A 117 -0.48 -9.91 15.65
CA SER A 117 -1.32 -10.86 14.91
C SER A 117 -2.81 -10.57 14.99
N LYS A 118 -3.24 -9.78 15.99
CA LYS A 118 -4.65 -9.37 16.19
C LYS A 118 -4.93 -7.96 15.69
N VAL A 119 -3.91 -7.19 15.33
CA VAL A 119 -4.06 -5.82 14.84
C VAL A 119 -3.94 -5.82 13.32
N SER A 120 -5.03 -5.46 12.65
CA SER A 120 -5.10 -5.34 11.20
C SER A 120 -4.67 -3.96 10.72
N LEU A 121 -4.16 -3.88 9.48
CA LEU A 121 -3.84 -2.61 8.84
C LEU A 121 -5.09 -1.73 8.70
N ARG A 122 -6.27 -2.35 8.50
CA ARG A 122 -7.56 -1.66 8.50
C ARG A 122 -7.80 -0.85 9.77
N GLU A 123 -7.47 -1.39 10.94
CA GLU A 123 -7.67 -0.69 12.21
C GLU A 123 -6.75 0.53 12.32
N VAL A 124 -5.51 0.41 11.86
CA VAL A 124 -4.56 1.55 11.81
C VAL A 124 -5.07 2.63 10.86
N VAL A 125 -5.55 2.25 9.68
CA VAL A 125 -6.14 3.17 8.70
C VAL A 125 -7.36 3.89 9.29
N GLN A 126 -8.25 3.14 9.92
CA GLN A 126 -9.46 3.68 10.56
C GLN A 126 -9.11 4.65 11.71
N ALA A 127 -8.03 4.40 12.44
CA ALA A 127 -7.59 5.26 13.52
C ALA A 127 -6.94 6.56 13.03
N ALA A 128 -6.11 6.49 12.00
CA ALA A 128 -5.39 7.64 11.46
C ALA A 128 -6.29 8.56 10.61
N GLU A 129 -7.19 7.96 9.82
CA GLU A 129 -8.13 8.67 8.95
C GLU A 129 -9.56 8.08 9.04
N PRO A 130 -10.32 8.46 10.08
CA PRO A 130 -11.71 8.05 10.26
C PRO A 130 -12.57 8.70 9.16
N GLY A 131 -12.70 8.03 8.02
CA GLY A 131 -13.43 8.53 6.85
C GLY A 131 -12.83 8.11 5.52
N LEU A 132 -11.57 7.68 5.47
CA LEU A 132 -10.95 7.22 4.23
C LEU A 132 -11.69 6.02 3.62
N LEU A 133 -12.25 5.17 4.48
CA LEU A 133 -12.99 3.96 4.07
C LEU A 133 -14.52 4.15 4.13
N ALA A 134 -14.99 5.37 4.40
CA ALA A 134 -16.42 5.67 4.41
C ALA A 134 -16.94 5.87 2.98
N THR A 135 -18.10 5.31 2.70
CA THR A 135 -18.80 5.53 1.42
C THR A 135 -19.82 6.65 1.57
N PRO A 136 -19.94 7.54 0.57
CA PRO A 136 -21.00 8.55 0.59
C PRO A 136 -22.35 7.88 0.43
N ASP A 137 -23.26 8.07 1.38
CA ASP A 137 -24.64 7.60 1.25
C ASP A 137 -25.47 8.64 0.47
N ASN A 138 -25.29 8.65 -0.85
CA ASN A 138 -26.09 9.47 -1.75
C ASN A 138 -26.68 8.62 -2.86
N SER A 139 -27.91 8.18 -2.65
CA SER A 139 -28.72 7.42 -3.61
C SER A 139 -29.68 8.29 -4.43
N SER A 140 -29.55 9.62 -4.37
CA SER A 140 -30.47 10.52 -5.09
C SER A 140 -30.30 10.46 -6.61
N GLY A 141 -31.42 10.60 -7.33
CA GLY A 141 -31.46 10.58 -8.79
C GLY A 141 -31.56 9.17 -9.39
N ALA A 142 -31.87 9.07 -10.68
CA ALA A 142 -32.15 7.79 -11.34
C ALA A 142 -30.97 6.79 -11.29
N SER A 143 -29.73 7.31 -11.34
CA SER A 143 -28.51 6.49 -11.28
C SER A 143 -27.91 6.38 -9.88
N GLY A 144 -28.44 7.12 -8.90
CA GLY A 144 -27.90 7.21 -7.54
C GLY A 144 -27.71 5.86 -6.86
N PRO A 145 -28.72 4.97 -6.84
CA PRO A 145 -28.58 3.65 -6.20
C PRO A 145 -27.49 2.78 -6.84
N ALA A 146 -27.44 2.71 -8.18
CA ALA A 146 -26.44 1.90 -8.89
C ALA A 146 -25.00 2.37 -8.65
N ILE A 147 -24.78 3.69 -8.59
CA ILE A 147 -23.47 4.26 -8.28
C ILE A 147 -23.11 4.04 -6.80
N ASN A 148 -24.08 4.18 -5.89
CA ASN A 148 -23.88 3.92 -4.48
C ASN A 148 -23.50 2.46 -4.22
N ASP A 149 -24.18 1.51 -4.86
CA ASP A 149 -23.87 0.07 -4.76
C ASP A 149 -22.46 -0.25 -5.26
N MET A 150 -22.03 0.38 -6.36
CA MET A 150 -20.67 0.25 -6.87
C MET A 150 -19.63 0.75 -5.86
N TRP A 151 -19.85 1.92 -5.24
CA TRP A 151 -18.96 2.45 -4.20
C TRP A 151 -18.89 1.57 -2.97
N HIS A 152 -20.02 1.03 -2.52
CA HIS A 152 -20.08 0.04 -1.45
C HIS A 152 -19.31 -1.23 -1.80
N GLY A 153 -19.46 -1.73 -3.03
CA GLY A 153 -18.71 -2.87 -3.54
C GLY A 153 -17.20 -2.64 -3.51
N LEU A 154 -16.73 -1.48 -3.98
CA LEU A 154 -15.30 -1.13 -3.95
C LEU A 154 -14.78 -0.98 -2.51
N SER A 155 -15.52 -0.27 -1.65
CA SER A 155 -15.15 -0.09 -0.24
C SER A 155 -15.05 -1.43 0.49
N LYS A 156 -15.98 -2.36 0.22
CA LYS A 156 -15.93 -3.72 0.76
C LYS A 156 -14.64 -4.45 0.39
N ILE A 157 -14.22 -4.39 -0.88
CA ILE A 157 -12.97 -5.02 -1.34
C ILE A 157 -11.77 -4.40 -0.60
N VAL A 158 -11.71 -3.08 -0.47
CA VAL A 158 -10.63 -2.39 0.25
C VAL A 158 -10.61 -2.78 1.73
N HIS A 159 -11.77 -2.78 2.39
CA HIS A 159 -11.93 -3.21 3.80
C HIS A 159 -11.47 -4.65 4.02
N GLU A 160 -11.88 -5.57 3.14
CA GLU A 160 -11.48 -6.97 3.22
C GLU A 160 -9.97 -7.13 3.03
N ARG A 161 -9.38 -6.43 2.05
CA ARG A 161 -7.94 -6.47 1.82
C ARG A 161 -7.16 -5.92 3.01
N LEU A 162 -7.48 -4.71 3.48
CA LEU A 162 -6.81 -4.11 4.63
C LEU A 162 -7.03 -4.91 5.93
N GLY A 163 -8.18 -5.57 6.06
CA GLY A 163 -8.52 -6.42 7.20
C GLY A 163 -7.73 -7.73 7.21
N SER A 164 -7.31 -8.22 6.04
CA SER A 164 -6.52 -9.46 5.92
C SER A 164 -5.03 -9.28 6.23
N ILE A 165 -4.53 -8.05 6.22
CA ILE A 165 -3.12 -7.72 6.51
C ILE A 165 -2.99 -7.41 8.00
N THR A 166 -2.11 -8.12 8.70
CA THR A 166 -1.81 -7.91 10.13
C THR A 166 -0.50 -7.18 10.32
N LEU A 167 -0.33 -6.48 11.44
CA LEU A 167 0.94 -5.85 11.79
C LEU A 167 2.07 -6.88 11.94
N GLU A 168 1.75 -8.11 12.36
CA GLU A 168 2.70 -9.23 12.40
C GLU A 168 3.27 -9.53 11.01
N SER A 169 2.39 -9.71 10.02
CA SER A 169 2.82 -10.00 8.64
C SER A 169 3.76 -8.90 8.11
N MET A 170 3.40 -7.63 8.33
CA MET A 170 4.22 -6.49 7.91
C MET A 170 5.53 -6.36 8.69
N ALA A 171 5.54 -6.69 9.99
CA ALA A 171 6.74 -6.68 10.80
C ALA A 171 7.73 -7.77 10.35
N SER A 172 7.21 -8.94 9.93
CA SER A 172 8.01 -10.08 9.49
C SER A 172 8.59 -9.94 8.07
N GLU A 173 7.90 -9.26 7.16
CA GLU A 173 8.35 -9.09 5.77
C GLU A 173 9.50 -8.08 5.60
N ALA A 174 9.73 -7.21 6.59
CA ALA A 174 10.74 -6.16 6.51
C ALA A 174 12.18 -6.61 6.82
N GLY A 175 12.46 -7.90 6.71
CA GLY A 175 13.72 -8.52 7.12
C GLY A 175 14.36 -9.37 6.03
N GLU A 176 14.88 -8.75 4.98
CA GLU A 176 16.15 -9.15 4.40
C GLU A 176 16.88 -7.86 3.99
N PRO A 177 17.79 -7.32 4.82
CA PRO A 177 18.74 -6.33 4.33
C PRO A 177 19.53 -6.98 3.19
N MET A 178 19.23 -6.56 1.96
CA MET A 178 20.01 -6.95 0.78
C MET A 178 21.41 -6.36 0.95
N TYR A 179 22.30 -7.10 1.61
CA TYR A 179 23.72 -6.82 1.61
C TYR A 179 24.21 -7.02 0.17
N PHE A 180 24.40 -5.92 -0.55
CA PHE A 180 25.26 -5.93 -1.72
C PHE A 180 26.70 -6.08 -1.20
N ILE A 181 27.21 -7.32 -1.24
CA ILE A 181 28.62 -7.66 -1.04
C ILE A 181 29.40 -7.26 -2.30
#